data_AF-A0A7Z0E742-F1
#
_entry.id   AF-A0A7Z0E742-F1
#
_cell.length_a   1.000
_cell.length_b   1.000
_cell.length_c   1.000
_cell.angle_alpha   90.00
_cell.angle_beta   90.00
_cell.angle_gamma   90.00
#
_symmetry.space_group_name_H-M   'P 1'
#
loop_
_entity.id
_entity.type
_entity.pdbx_description
1 polymer ?
#
loop_
_entity_poly.entity_id
_entity_poly.type
_entity_poly.pdbx_seq_one_letter_code
_entity_poly.pdbx_strand_id
1 'polypeptide(L)'
;MPTETPRLLIINGPNLNLLGTREPGIYGASTLADVEQLCRESASALGFEAELLQSNHEGVIIDAIQAARNNAVGIVINPAAYTHTSVAIADALRAVELPVVEVHLSNVHSREEFRRHSYVSPAAVAVIAGAGINGYRYAVDHLASLLRED
;
A
#
# COMPACT_ATOMS: atom_id res chain seq x y z
N MET A 1 12.94 1.59 -28.70
CA MET A 1 13.10 0.73 -27.51
C MET A 1 11.71 0.46 -26.98
N PRO A 2 11.35 -0.77 -26.54
CA PRO A 2 10.09 -0.93 -25.85
C PRO A 2 10.12 -0.02 -24.64
N THR A 3 9.17 0.91 -24.56
CA THR A 3 8.95 1.73 -23.38
C THR A 3 8.57 0.78 -22.25
N GLU A 4 9.42 0.65 -21.23
CA GLU A 4 9.06 -0.15 -20.05
C GLU A 4 7.76 0.39 -19.46
N THR A 5 6.82 -0.52 -19.19
CA THR A 5 5.55 -0.17 -18.54
C THR A 5 5.86 0.40 -17.14
N PRO A 6 5.38 1.60 -16.79
CA PRO A 6 5.65 2.18 -15.48
C PRO A 6 5.09 1.30 -14.37
N ARG A 7 5.84 1.15 -13.28
CA ARG A 7 5.53 0.22 -12.20
C ARG A 7 5.05 0.92 -10.93
N LEU A 8 3.99 0.39 -10.33
CA LEU A 8 3.54 0.72 -8.98
C LEU A 8 4.00 -0.38 -8.01
N LEU A 9 4.59 0.03 -6.89
CA LEU A 9 4.96 -0.89 -5.81
C LEU A 9 3.83 -0.95 -4.78
N ILE A 10 3.32 -2.15 -4.50
CA ILE A 10 2.28 -2.41 -3.51
C ILE A 10 2.88 -3.13 -2.32
N ILE A 11 2.89 -2.49 -1.16
CA ILE A 11 3.50 -3.01 0.07
C ILE A 11 2.42 -3.36 1.09
N ASN A 12 2.54 -4.55 1.67
CA ASN A 12 1.71 -5.05 2.75
C ASN A 12 2.55 -5.36 3.98
N GLY A 13 2.22 -4.69 5.08
CA GLY A 13 2.87 -4.84 6.37
C GLY A 13 2.54 -6.15 7.10
N PRO A 14 2.85 -6.21 8.40
CA PRO A 14 2.79 -7.44 9.16
C PRO A 14 1.37 -7.98 9.32
N ASN A 15 1.26 -9.30 9.39
CA ASN A 15 0.05 -10.10 9.56
C ASN A 15 -0.94 -10.09 8.39
N LEU A 16 -0.71 -9.31 7.32
CA LEU A 16 -1.60 -9.30 6.16
C LEU A 16 -1.53 -10.61 5.34
N ASN A 17 -0.48 -11.41 5.51
CA ASN A 17 -0.44 -12.78 4.99
C ASN A 17 -1.51 -13.71 5.59
N LEU A 18 -2.16 -13.32 6.68
CA LEU A 18 -3.21 -14.10 7.35
C LEU A 18 -4.64 -13.71 6.89
N LEU A 19 -4.78 -12.80 5.92
CA LEU A 19 -6.08 -12.44 5.35
C LEU A 19 -6.84 -13.68 4.85
N GLY A 20 -8.16 -13.67 5.03
CA GLY A 20 -9.04 -14.80 4.70
C GLY A 20 -9.01 -15.97 5.70
N THR A 21 -8.01 -16.06 6.59
CA THR A 21 -7.90 -17.15 7.58
C THR A 21 -8.28 -16.74 9.00
N ARG A 22 -8.31 -15.43 9.30
CA ARG A 22 -8.53 -14.90 10.65
C ARG A 22 -9.77 -14.00 10.70
N GLU A 23 -10.68 -14.30 11.64
CA GLU A 23 -11.84 -13.47 12.01
C GLU A 23 -12.63 -12.89 10.80
N PRO A 24 -13.23 -13.74 9.93
CA PRO A 24 -13.82 -13.31 8.66
C PRO A 24 -14.91 -12.25 8.79
N GLY A 25 -15.59 -12.18 9.95
CA GLY A 25 -16.61 -11.18 10.22
C GLY A 25 -16.09 -9.74 10.34
N ILE A 26 -14.79 -9.56 10.62
CA ILE A 26 -14.17 -8.23 10.76
C ILE A 26 -13.40 -7.83 9.50
N TYR A 27 -12.68 -8.78 8.89
CA TYR A 27 -11.75 -8.50 7.79
C TYR A 27 -12.25 -8.96 6.41
N GLY A 28 -13.41 -9.63 6.38
CA GLY A 28 -13.94 -10.26 5.17
C GLY A 28 -13.28 -11.61 4.86
N ALA A 29 -13.77 -12.27 3.81
CA ALA A 29 -13.23 -13.54 3.33
C ALA A 29 -12.06 -13.38 2.32
N SER A 30 -11.77 -12.14 1.91
CA SER A 30 -10.71 -11.86 0.94
C SER A 30 -9.34 -12.20 1.51
N THR A 31 -8.52 -12.81 0.67
CA THR A 31 -7.14 -13.23 0.93
C THR A 31 -6.15 -12.19 0.42
N LEU A 32 -4.87 -12.36 0.76
CA LEU A 32 -3.80 -11.56 0.16
C LEU A 32 -3.68 -11.80 -1.36
N ALA A 33 -4.01 -13.01 -1.84
CA ALA A 33 -4.02 -13.33 -3.26
C ALA A 33 -5.11 -12.55 -4.01
N ASP A 34 -6.27 -12.33 -3.38
CA ASP A 34 -7.34 -11.50 -3.96
C ASP A 34 -6.91 -10.03 -4.07
N VAL A 35 -6.18 -9.52 -3.06
CA VAL A 35 -5.57 -8.18 -3.12
C VAL A 35 -4.56 -8.11 -4.26
N GLU A 36 -3.73 -9.14 -4.42
CA GLU A 36 -2.76 -9.20 -5.51
C GLU A 36 -3.41 -9.14 -6.88
N GLN A 37 -4.41 -10.00 -7.11
CA GLN A 37 -5.14 -10.02 -8.36
C GLN A 37 -5.80 -8.67 -8.64
N LEU A 38 -6.48 -8.08 -7.65
CA LEU A 38 -7.15 -6.79 -7.79
C LEU A 38 -6.16 -5.67 -8.17
N CYS A 39 -5.00 -5.59 -7.52
CA CYS A 39 -3.98 -4.60 -7.84
C CYS A 39 -3.43 -4.77 -9.26
N ARG A 40 -3.11 -6.00 -9.66
CA ARG A 40 -2.58 -6.30 -11.00
C ARG A 40 -3.59 -5.95 -12.09
N GLU A 41 -4.84 -6.34 -11.93
CA GLU A 41 -5.92 -6.04 -12.89
C GLU A 41 -6.16 -4.53 -12.99
N SER A 42 -6.24 -3.83 -11.85
CA SER A 42 -6.48 -2.38 -11.82
C SER A 42 -5.32 -1.60 -12.46
N ALA A 43 -4.07 -1.95 -12.12
CA ALA A 43 -2.90 -1.29 -12.68
C ALA A 43 -2.77 -1.55 -14.19
N SER A 44 -2.96 -2.81 -14.63
CA SER A 44 -2.85 -3.19 -16.04
C SER A 44 -3.89 -2.49 -16.90
N ALA A 45 -5.14 -2.36 -16.41
CA ALA A 45 -6.19 -1.60 -17.10
C ALA A 45 -5.84 -0.12 -17.31
N LEU A 46 -4.89 0.41 -16.54
CA LEU A 46 -4.43 1.80 -16.59
C LEU A 46 -3.04 1.95 -17.23
N GLY A 47 -2.47 0.87 -17.78
CA GLY A 47 -1.16 0.91 -18.43
C GLY A 47 0.03 0.92 -17.46
N PHE A 48 -0.16 0.41 -16.24
CA PHE A 48 0.88 0.22 -15.24
C PHE A 48 1.11 -1.26 -14.93
N GLU A 49 2.29 -1.59 -14.44
CA GLU A 49 2.56 -2.87 -13.76
C GLU A 49 2.39 -2.70 -12.25
N ALA A 50 1.91 -3.75 -11.56
CA ALA A 50 1.91 -3.81 -10.10
C ALA A 50 2.93 -4.85 -9.63
N GLU A 51 3.89 -4.43 -8.82
CA GLU A 51 4.77 -5.32 -8.06
C GLU A 51 4.31 -5.38 -6.62
N LEU A 52 4.22 -6.58 -6.05
CA LEU A 52 3.68 -6.77 -4.71
C LEU A 52 4.72 -7.34 -3.77
N LEU A 53 4.77 -6.78 -2.57
CA LEU A 53 5.58 -7.25 -1.47
C LEU A 53 4.70 -7.34 -0.22
N GLN A 54 4.76 -8.47 0.48
CA GLN A 54 4.29 -8.56 1.86
C GLN A 54 5.45 -8.98 2.75
N SER A 55 5.59 -8.32 3.90
CA SER A 55 6.57 -8.74 4.89
C SER A 55 6.12 -8.46 6.32
N ASN A 56 6.48 -9.39 7.22
CA ASN A 56 6.40 -9.17 8.66
C ASN A 56 7.65 -8.45 9.21
N HIS A 57 8.72 -8.36 8.43
CA HIS A 57 9.99 -7.76 8.80
C HIS A 57 10.07 -6.32 8.28
N GLU A 58 10.19 -5.36 9.20
CA GLU A 58 10.26 -3.92 8.88
C GLU A 58 11.41 -3.58 7.93
N GLY A 59 12.60 -4.14 8.14
CA GLY A 59 13.77 -3.89 7.26
C GLY A 59 13.51 -4.26 5.79
N VAL A 60 12.79 -5.35 5.53
CA VAL A 60 12.44 -5.76 4.16
C VAL A 60 11.51 -4.75 3.49
N ILE A 61 10.59 -4.14 4.25
CA ILE A 61 9.72 -3.08 3.73
C ILE A 61 10.55 -1.83 3.43
N ILE A 62 11.46 -1.45 4.32
CA ILE A 62 12.34 -0.30 4.13
C ILE A 62 13.22 -0.48 2.89
N ASP A 63 13.86 -1.64 2.74
CA ASP A 63 14.71 -1.95 1.58
C ASP A 63 13.92 -1.88 0.27
N ALA A 64 12.69 -2.41 0.26
CA ALA A 64 11.81 -2.33 -0.91
C ALA A 64 11.40 -0.90 -1.24
N ILE A 65 11.08 -0.07 -0.24
CA ILE A 65 10.80 1.37 -0.44
C ILE A 65 12.02 2.04 -1.07
N GLN A 66 13.22 1.83 -0.53
CA GLN A 66 14.45 2.44 -1.05
C GLN A 66 14.75 2.00 -2.49
N ALA A 67 14.54 0.72 -2.81
CA ALA A 67 14.69 0.21 -4.17
C ALA A 67 13.68 0.84 -5.15
N ALA A 68 12.45 1.12 -4.67
CA ALA A 68 11.37 1.74 -5.44
C ALA A 68 11.80 3.02 -6.15
N ARG A 69 12.69 3.81 -5.52
CA ARG A 69 13.21 5.07 -6.08
C ARG A 69 13.74 4.94 -7.50
N ASN A 70 14.28 3.77 -7.86
CA ASN A 70 14.91 3.55 -9.17
C ASN A 70 14.07 2.68 -10.12
N ASN A 71 12.99 2.05 -9.65
CA ASN A 71 12.27 1.04 -10.43
C ASN A 71 10.73 1.10 -10.33
N ALA A 72 10.19 2.11 -9.64
CA ALA A 72 8.76 2.36 -9.51
C ALA A 72 8.47 3.86 -9.66
N VAL A 73 7.23 4.17 -10.02
CA VAL A 73 6.72 5.54 -10.18
C VAL A 73 5.78 5.96 -9.06
N GLY A 74 5.37 5.03 -8.19
CA GLY A 74 4.47 5.30 -7.07
C GLY A 74 4.34 4.10 -6.14
N ILE A 75 3.88 4.36 -4.91
CA ILE A 75 3.77 3.34 -3.85
C ILE A 75 2.35 3.32 -3.29
N VAL A 76 1.73 2.14 -3.25
CA VAL A 76 0.57 1.88 -2.39
C VAL A 76 1.06 1.09 -1.20
N ILE A 77 0.79 1.56 0.02
CA ILE A 77 1.22 0.86 1.23
C ILE A 77 0.07 0.65 2.20
N ASN A 78 -0.12 -0.59 2.63
CA ASN A 78 -0.86 -0.90 3.86
C ASN A 78 0.16 -1.30 4.93
N PRO A 79 0.56 -0.38 5.82
CA PRO A 79 1.61 -0.67 6.81
C PRO A 79 1.12 -1.60 7.93
N ALA A 80 -0.18 -1.95 7.96
CA ALA A 80 -0.83 -2.67 9.05
C ALA A 80 -0.45 -2.06 10.41
N ALA A 81 0.05 -2.86 11.35
CA ALA A 81 0.44 -2.38 12.67
C ALA A 81 1.58 -1.34 12.64
N TYR A 82 2.46 -1.37 11.63
CA TYR A 82 3.60 -0.46 11.57
C TYR A 82 3.21 0.98 11.30
N THR A 83 1.99 1.25 10.83
CA THR A 83 1.51 2.63 10.67
C THR A 83 1.56 3.38 12.01
N HIS A 84 1.35 2.68 13.13
CA HIS A 84 1.28 3.28 14.46
C HIS A 84 2.63 3.35 15.18
N THR A 85 3.67 2.71 14.66
CA THR A 85 4.93 2.50 15.40
C THR A 85 6.19 2.85 14.62
N SER A 86 6.17 2.76 13.29
CA SER A 86 7.37 2.84 12.48
C SER A 86 7.63 4.25 11.97
N VAL A 87 8.49 4.97 12.70
CA VAL A 87 9.13 6.18 12.17
C VAL A 87 10.07 5.83 11.02
N ALA A 88 10.73 4.67 11.06
CA ALA A 88 11.69 4.26 10.05
C ALA A 88 11.06 4.05 8.66
N ILE A 89 9.88 3.43 8.58
CA ILE A 89 9.12 3.33 7.31
C ILE A 89 8.70 4.72 6.84
N ALA A 90 8.23 5.60 7.73
CA ALA A 90 7.83 6.95 7.36
C ALA A 90 9.00 7.76 6.77
N ASP A 91 10.19 7.66 7.36
CA ASP A 91 11.38 8.34 6.85
C ASP A 91 11.86 7.75 5.52
N ALA A 92 11.78 6.43 5.34
CA ALA A 92 12.08 5.80 4.06
C ALA A 92 11.14 6.28 2.95
N LEU A 93 9.82 6.38 3.20
CA LEU A 93 8.84 6.87 2.24
C LEU A 93 9.11 8.32 1.84
N ARG A 94 9.47 9.19 2.80
CA ARG A 94 9.82 10.60 2.50
C ARG A 94 11.11 10.71 1.69
N ALA A 95 12.08 9.83 1.92
CA ALA A 95 13.39 9.90 1.30
C ALA A 95 13.39 9.52 -0.19
N VAL A 96 12.39 8.78 -0.66
CA VAL A 96 12.33 8.31 -2.06
C VAL A 96 11.58 9.25 -3.00
N GLU A 97 10.87 10.24 -2.46
CA GLU A 97 10.20 11.31 -3.23
C GLU A 97 9.18 10.80 -4.27
N LEU A 98 8.65 9.58 -4.06
CA LEU A 98 7.58 9.00 -4.87
C LEU A 98 6.21 9.35 -4.26
N PRO A 99 5.14 9.47 -5.07
CA PRO A 99 3.80 9.59 -4.53
C PRO A 99 3.37 8.30 -3.82
N VAL A 100 2.87 8.44 -2.59
CA VAL A 100 2.49 7.33 -1.72
C VAL A 100 1.00 7.41 -1.38
N VAL A 101 0.26 6.32 -1.51
CA VAL A 101 -1.10 6.19 -0.96
C VAL A 101 -1.11 5.16 0.16
N GLU A 102 -1.57 5.57 1.34
CA GLU A 102 -1.75 4.68 2.48
C GLU A 102 -3.13 4.00 2.42
N VAL A 103 -3.17 2.70 2.68
CA VAL A 103 -4.40 1.89 2.66
C VAL A 103 -4.58 1.15 3.97
N HIS A 104 -5.79 1.18 4.52
CA HIS A 104 -6.24 0.34 5.63
C HIS A 104 -7.53 -0.38 5.25
N LEU A 105 -7.54 -1.71 5.36
CA LEU A 105 -8.74 -2.51 5.08
C LEU A 105 -9.91 -2.11 5.99
N SER A 106 -9.65 -1.97 7.29
CA SER A 106 -10.63 -1.55 8.29
C SER A 106 -10.61 -0.03 8.50
N ASN A 107 -11.72 0.53 8.98
CA ASN A 107 -11.72 1.91 9.46
C ASN A 107 -10.90 2.00 10.76
N VAL A 108 -9.68 2.53 10.68
CA VAL A 108 -8.79 2.67 11.86
C VAL A 108 -9.31 3.70 12.87
N HIS A 109 -10.13 4.66 12.43
CA HIS A 109 -10.68 5.71 13.31
C HIS A 109 -11.81 5.20 14.21
N SER A 110 -12.52 4.14 13.81
CA SER A 110 -13.53 3.49 14.64
C SER A 110 -12.95 2.48 15.64
N ARG A 111 -11.63 2.36 15.73
CA ARG A 111 -10.91 1.41 16.58
C ARG A 111 -10.29 2.09 17.80
N GLU A 112 -9.47 1.33 18.54
CA GLU A 112 -8.77 1.78 19.74
C GLU A 112 -7.98 3.07 19.49
N GLU A 113 -7.86 3.93 20.50
CA GLU A 113 -7.27 5.27 20.36
C GLU A 113 -5.85 5.26 19.78
N PHE A 114 -5.02 4.28 20.18
CA PHE A 114 -3.66 4.15 19.67
C PHE A 114 -3.61 3.88 18.15
N ARG A 115 -4.71 3.40 17.54
CA ARG A 115 -4.80 3.16 16.09
C ARG A 115 -5.15 4.40 15.27
N ARG A 116 -5.44 5.52 15.94
CA ARG A 116 -5.76 6.79 15.27
C ARG A 116 -4.49 7.57 14.88
N HIS A 117 -3.37 7.28 15.52
CA HIS A 117 -2.08 7.90 15.18
C HIS A 117 -1.38 7.10 14.08
N SER A 118 -0.91 7.78 13.05
CA SER A 118 -0.10 7.20 11.99
C SER A 118 1.16 8.03 11.76
N TYR A 119 2.31 7.36 11.73
CA TYR A 119 3.56 7.94 11.26
C TYR A 119 3.67 7.97 9.73
N VAL A 120 2.89 7.11 9.04
CA VAL A 120 2.91 6.96 7.58
C VAL A 120 2.00 8.00 6.89
N SER A 121 0.82 8.30 7.45
CA SER A 121 -0.13 9.22 6.83
C SER A 121 0.46 10.58 6.42
N PRO A 122 1.36 11.22 7.22
CA PRO A 122 1.97 12.48 6.81
C PRO A 122 2.97 12.37 5.65
N ALA A 123 3.38 11.16 5.24
CA ALA A 123 4.21 10.92 4.05
C ALA A 123 3.36 10.53 2.82
N ALA A 124 2.06 10.30 2.99
CA ALA A 124 1.16 9.89 1.92
C ALA A 124 0.42 11.10 1.30
N VAL A 125 0.18 11.06 -0.01
CA VAL A 125 -0.66 12.03 -0.71
C VAL A 125 -2.15 11.79 -0.47
N ALA A 126 -2.52 10.55 -0.16
CA ALA A 126 -3.88 10.16 0.21
C ALA A 126 -3.87 8.99 1.21
N VAL A 127 -4.93 8.89 2.00
CA VAL A 127 -5.19 7.79 2.93
C VAL A 127 -6.58 7.21 2.66
N ILE A 128 -6.66 5.90 2.47
CA ILE A 128 -7.90 5.18 2.20
C ILE A 128 -8.12 4.16 3.32
N ALA A 129 -9.11 4.39 4.17
CA ALA A 129 -9.40 3.51 5.32
C ALA A 129 -10.85 3.01 5.31
N GLY A 130 -11.03 1.72 5.57
CA GLY A 130 -12.37 1.12 5.76
C GLY A 130 -13.09 0.68 4.48
N ALA A 131 -12.42 0.75 3.32
CA ALA A 131 -12.96 0.31 2.04
C ALA A 131 -12.72 -1.19 1.75
N GLY A 132 -12.22 -1.96 2.72
CA GLY A 132 -11.78 -3.33 2.51
C GLY A 132 -10.72 -3.41 1.40
N ILE A 133 -10.69 -4.51 0.64
CA ILE A 133 -9.72 -4.67 -0.45
C ILE A 133 -9.89 -3.65 -1.58
N ASN A 134 -11.09 -3.09 -1.75
CA ASN A 134 -11.32 -2.05 -2.78
C ASN A 134 -10.49 -0.79 -2.52
N GLY A 135 -10.01 -0.58 -1.28
CA GLY A 135 -9.08 0.49 -0.97
C GLY A 135 -7.80 0.44 -1.81
N TYR A 136 -7.33 -0.75 -2.17
CA TYR A 136 -6.17 -0.90 -3.05
C TYR A 136 -6.47 -0.46 -4.48
N ARG A 137 -7.64 -0.82 -5.03
CA ARG A 137 -8.06 -0.32 -6.36
C ARG A 137 -8.11 1.19 -6.37
N TYR A 138 -8.77 1.79 -5.37
CA TYR A 138 -8.87 3.25 -5.28
C TYR A 138 -7.50 3.93 -5.16
N ALA A 139 -6.56 3.31 -4.46
CA ALA A 139 -5.19 3.81 -4.36
C ALA A 139 -4.44 3.75 -5.70
N VAL A 140 -4.58 2.63 -6.43
CA VAL A 140 -4.03 2.46 -7.79
C VAL A 140 -4.63 3.49 -8.75
N ASP A 141 -5.95 3.64 -8.75
CA ASP A 141 -6.66 4.62 -9.59
C ASP A 141 -6.18 6.05 -9.28
N HIS A 142 -6.02 6.40 -8.00
CA HIS A 142 -5.55 7.72 -7.58
C HIS A 142 -4.11 8.01 -8.04
N LEU A 143 -3.19 7.06 -7.83
CA LEU A 143 -1.81 7.21 -8.31
C LEU A 143 -1.73 7.31 -9.83
N ALA A 144 -2.49 6.48 -10.55
CA ALA A 144 -2.54 6.52 -12.00
C ALA A 144 -3.07 7.86 -12.54
N SER A 145 -4.03 8.49 -11.86
CA SER A 145 -4.50 9.84 -12.20
C SER A 145 -3.41 10.87 -11.98
N LEU A 146 -2.79 10.88 -10.80
CA LEU A 146 -1.73 11.82 -10.43
C LEU A 146 -0.55 11.76 -11.42
N LEU A 147 -0.09 10.55 -11.73
CA LEU A 147 1.06 10.30 -12.60
C LEU A 147 0.81 10.59 -14.09
N ARG A 148 -0.43 10.87 -14.48
CA ARG A 148 -0.79 11.30 -15.85
C ARG A 148 -0.95 12.82 -15.97
N GLU A 149 -1.10 13.51 -14.84
CA GLU A 149 -1.24 14.96 -14.77
C GLU A 149 0.12 15.67 -14.67
N ASP A 150 1.16 14.96 -14.24
CA ASP A 150 2.58 15.36 -14.22
C ASP A 150 3.30 15.10 -15.56
#